data_AF-A0A833R796-F1
#
_entry.id   AF-A0A833R796-F1
#
_cell.length_a   1.000
_cell.length_b   1.000
_cell.length_c   1.000
_cell.angle_alpha   90.00
_cell.angle_beta   90.00
_cell.angle_gamma   90.00
#
_symmetry.space_group_name_H-M   'P 1'
#
loop_
_entity.id
_entity.type
_entity.pdbx_description
1 polymer ?
#
loop_
_entity_poly.entity_id
_entity_poly.type
_entity_poly.pdbx_seq_one_letter_code
_entity_poly.pdbx_strand_id
1 'polypeptide(L)'
;MTYCVMLETKKIAGLPRAVYNKRWDIIVVDGPSGSEPDQPGRMSAIYTAGLIGRIKKRSDMNPTDVIVHNVNRTVERWFAWEFLCDENLVASKGRLWHFRIKNKHQSKLFCSQNAIQIL
;
A
#
# COMPACT_ATOMS: atom_id res chain seq x y z
N MET A 1 -17.72 -12.74 -1.11
CA MET A 1 -16.57 -13.26 -0.33
C MET A 1 -15.53 -12.16 -0.26
N THR A 2 -15.07 -11.82 0.94
CA THR A 2 -14.04 -10.80 1.18
C THR A 2 -12.67 -11.49 1.25
N TYR A 3 -11.68 -11.00 0.51
CA TYR A 3 -10.32 -11.52 0.50
C TYR A 3 -9.36 -10.54 1.19
N CYS A 4 -8.64 -11.01 2.21
CA CYS A 4 -7.67 -10.23 2.96
C CYS A 4 -6.28 -10.89 2.95
N VAL A 5 -5.22 -10.09 2.82
CA VAL A 5 -3.83 -10.52 2.99
C VAL A 5 -3.10 -9.61 3.97
N MET A 6 -2.29 -10.20 4.85
CA MET A 6 -1.38 -9.48 5.72
C MET A 6 0.05 -9.61 5.18
N LEU A 7 0.70 -8.47 4.95
CA LEU A 7 2.08 -8.38 4.49
C LEU A 7 2.98 -8.04 5.67
N GLU A 8 3.75 -9.02 6.14
CA GLU A 8 4.78 -8.85 7.16
C GLU A 8 6.16 -8.63 6.52
N THR A 9 6.94 -7.70 7.05
CA THR A 9 8.23 -7.28 6.46
C THR A 9 9.26 -8.41 6.35
N LYS A 10 9.24 -9.38 7.27
CA LYS A 10 10.15 -10.54 7.25
C LYS A 10 9.89 -11.51 6.09
N LYS A 11 8.74 -11.43 5.41
CA LYS A 11 8.27 -12.43 4.44
C LYS A 11 7.93 -11.85 3.06
N ILE A 12 8.42 -10.66 2.73
CA ILE A 12 8.15 -10.03 1.42
C ILE A 12 8.94 -10.71 0.29
N ALA A 13 10.16 -11.18 0.55
CA ALA A 13 10.96 -11.84 -0.47
C ALA A 13 10.39 -13.24 -0.78
N GLY A 14 10.05 -13.49 -2.05
CA GLY A 14 9.60 -14.81 -2.51
C GLY A 14 8.13 -15.13 -2.26
N LEU A 15 7.25 -14.12 -2.18
CA LEU A 15 5.81 -14.36 -2.07
C LEU A 15 5.30 -15.28 -3.20
N PRO A 16 4.39 -16.23 -2.91
CA PRO A 16 3.83 -17.10 -3.93
C PRO A 16 3.14 -16.30 -5.05
N ARG A 17 3.21 -16.78 -6.29
CA ARG A 17 2.52 -16.17 -7.45
C ARG A 17 1.03 -15.92 -7.21
N ALA A 18 0.39 -16.77 -6.40
CA ALA A 18 -1.00 -16.61 -6.01
C ALA A 18 -1.30 -15.27 -5.31
N VAL A 19 -0.34 -14.70 -4.55
CA VAL A 19 -0.51 -13.40 -3.88
C VAL A 19 -0.62 -12.27 -4.90
N TYR A 20 0.17 -12.34 -5.97
CA TYR A 20 0.17 -11.35 -7.05
C TYR A 20 -1.01 -11.52 -8.01
N ASN A 21 -1.51 -12.74 -8.19
CA ASN A 21 -2.60 -13.04 -9.13
C ASN A 21 -3.99 -12.91 -8.51
N LYS A 22 -4.08 -12.81 -7.18
CA LYS A 22 -5.34 -12.69 -6.45
C LYS A 22 -5.70 -11.22 -6.28
N ARG A 23 -6.99 -10.92 -6.48
CA ARG A 23 -7.57 -9.63 -6.14
C ARG A 23 -7.90 -9.61 -4.65
N TRP A 24 -7.41 -8.60 -3.95
CA TRP A 24 -7.63 -8.39 -2.52
C TRP A 24 -8.66 -7.29 -2.29
N ASP A 25 -9.61 -7.51 -1.38
CA ASP A 25 -10.48 -6.47 -0.85
C ASP A 25 -9.72 -5.60 0.13
N ILE A 26 -8.94 -6.25 1.00
CA ILE A 26 -8.20 -5.60 2.08
C ILE A 26 -6.75 -6.11 2.07
N ILE A 27 -5.81 -5.20 2.21
CA ILE A 27 -4.39 -5.50 2.43
C ILE A 27 -4.00 -4.85 3.75
N VAL A 28 -3.48 -5.62 4.68
CA VAL A 28 -2.94 -5.12 5.94
C VAL A 28 -1.43 -5.15 5.85
N VAL A 29 -0.77 -4.02 6.02
CA VAL A 29 0.68 -3.91 6.13
C VAL A 29 1.03 -3.86 7.61
N ASP A 30 1.76 -4.87 8.07
CA ASP A 30 2.26 -4.94 9.43
C ASP A 30 3.74 -5.33 9.46
N GLY A 31 4.41 -5.10 10.57
CA GLY A 31 5.82 -5.40 10.70
C GLY A 31 6.33 -5.23 12.12
N PRO A 32 7.56 -5.70 12.41
CA PRO A 32 8.20 -5.48 13.69
C PRO A 32 8.35 -3.99 13.97
N SER A 33 8.34 -3.60 15.24
CA SER A 33 8.57 -2.22 15.66
C SER A 33 9.97 -1.78 15.23
N GLY A 34 10.10 -1.05 14.13
CA GLY A 34 11.36 -0.40 13.75
C GLY A 34 11.59 0.82 14.62
N SER A 35 12.10 0.61 15.84
CA SER A 35 12.44 1.72 16.75
C SER A 35 13.73 2.42 16.32
N GLU A 36 14.71 1.65 15.84
CA GLU A 36 16.00 2.17 15.39
C GLU A 36 16.03 2.41 13.86
N PRO A 37 16.89 3.34 13.39
CA PRO A 37 17.07 3.62 11.95
C PRO A 37 17.44 2.37 11.13
N ASP A 38 18.23 1.48 11.72
CA ASP A 38 18.83 0.33 11.04
C ASP A 38 17.89 -0.89 11.00
N GLN A 39 16.76 -0.82 11.70
CA GLN A 39 15.84 -1.94 11.79
C GLN A 39 15.00 -2.10 10.51
N PRO A 40 14.71 -3.37 10.11
CA PRO A 40 13.89 -3.66 8.94
C PRO A 40 12.54 -2.94 9.00
N GLY A 41 12.32 -2.02 8.07
CA GLY A 41 11.09 -1.25 8.00
C GLY A 41 10.00 -1.88 7.16
N ARG A 42 8.90 -1.13 7.04
CA ARG A 42 7.71 -1.54 6.26
C ARG A 42 7.78 -1.16 4.79
N MET A 43 8.89 -0.57 4.34
CA MET A 43 9.08 -0.07 2.98
C MET A 43 8.73 -1.09 1.89
N SER A 44 9.28 -2.32 1.99
CA SER A 44 9.01 -3.39 1.02
C SER A 44 7.57 -3.89 1.07
N ALA A 45 6.95 -3.90 2.26
CA ALA A 45 5.56 -4.27 2.45
C ALA A 45 4.60 -3.21 1.91
N ILE A 46 4.88 -1.93 2.14
CA ILE A 46 4.12 -0.79 1.58
C ILE A 46 4.20 -0.80 0.05
N TYR A 47 5.40 -0.95 -0.51
CA TYR A 47 5.60 -1.08 -1.96
C TYR A 47 4.78 -2.24 -2.53
N THR A 48 4.88 -3.42 -1.90
CA THR A 48 4.16 -4.63 -2.33
C THR A 48 2.65 -4.45 -2.24
N ALA A 49 2.15 -3.82 -1.16
CA ALA A 49 0.73 -3.50 -1.01
C ALA A 49 0.25 -2.56 -2.12
N GLY A 50 1.05 -1.55 -2.45
CA GLY A 50 0.77 -0.65 -3.56
C GLY A 50 0.72 -1.39 -4.90
N LEU A 51 1.65 -2.32 -5.13
CA LEU A 51 1.69 -3.14 -6.34
C LEU A 51 0.44 -4.02 -6.44
N ILE A 52 0.19 -4.89 -5.46
CA ILE A 52 -0.90 -5.88 -5.55
C ILE A 52 -2.29 -5.26 -5.36
N GLY A 53 -2.40 -4.12 -4.67
CA GLY A 53 -3.65 -3.36 -4.55
C GLY A 53 -4.12 -2.76 -5.88
N ARG A 54 -3.20 -2.63 -6.85
CA ARG A 54 -3.48 -2.15 -8.21
C ARG A 54 -3.67 -3.29 -9.22
N ILE A 55 -3.25 -4.52 -8.91
CA ILE A 55 -3.45 -5.68 -9.80
C ILE A 55 -4.92 -6.08 -9.79
N LYS A 56 -5.64 -5.76 -10.88
CA LYS A 56 -7.06 -6.10 -11.06
C LYS A 56 -7.33 -6.53 -12.49
N LYS A 57 -8.31 -7.42 -12.66
CA LYS A 57 -8.84 -7.75 -13.99
C LYS A 57 -9.64 -6.54 -14.51
N ARG A 58 -9.68 -6.34 -15.83
CA ARG A 58 -10.38 -5.19 -16.45
C ARG A 58 -11.85 -5.06 -16.05
N SER A 59 -12.50 -6.18 -15.73
CA SER A 59 -13.90 -6.23 -15.30
C SER A 59 -14.13 -5.90 -13.83
N ASP A 60 -13.07 -5.72 -13.03
CA ASP A 60 -13.16 -5.47 -11.59
C ASP A 60 -12.81 -4.02 -11.27
N MET A 61 -13.86 -3.24 -10.98
CA MET A 61 -13.78 -1.82 -10.61
C MET A 61 -13.75 -1.60 -9.10
N ASN A 62 -13.88 -2.66 -8.28
CA ASN A 62 -13.95 -2.49 -6.84
C ASN A 62 -12.61 -1.99 -6.30
N PRO A 63 -12.61 -1.03 -5.36
CA PRO A 63 -11.37 -0.57 -4.75
C PRO A 63 -10.73 -1.66 -3.88
N THR A 64 -9.48 -1.42 -3.48
CA THR A 64 -8.78 -2.22 -2.46
C THR A 64 -8.41 -1.30 -1.32
N ASP A 65 -8.82 -1.67 -0.11
CA ASP A 65 -8.45 -0.94 1.09
C ASP A 65 -7.08 -1.43 1.59
N VAL A 66 -6.15 -0.51 1.81
CA VAL A 66 -4.82 -0.78 2.35
C VAL A 66 -4.72 -0.13 3.72
N ILE A 67 -4.48 -0.94 4.75
CA ILE A 67 -4.35 -0.48 6.12
C ILE A 67 -2.88 -0.66 6.53
N VAL A 68 -2.20 0.44 6.82
CA VAL A 68 -0.79 0.44 7.25
C VAL A 68 -0.75 0.67 8.75
N HIS A 69 -0.27 -0.34 9.48
CA HIS A 69 -0.07 -0.26 10.92
C HIS A 69 1.34 0.25 11.27
N ASN A 70 1.42 0.96 12.39
CA ASN A 70 2.63 1.50 12.98
C ASN A 70 3.44 2.41 12.03
N VAL A 71 2.75 3.33 11.36
CA VAL A 71 3.39 4.41 10.58
C VAL A 71 3.99 5.42 11.56
N ASN A 72 5.25 5.22 11.98
CA ASN A 72 5.92 6.06 12.97
C ASN A 72 7.10 6.84 12.38
N ARG A 73 7.84 6.26 11.45
CA ARG A 73 9.04 6.89 10.89
C ARG A 73 8.72 7.72 9.65
N THR A 74 9.51 8.77 9.43
CA THR A 74 9.44 9.59 8.21
C THR A 74 9.57 8.73 6.94
N VAL A 75 10.47 7.75 6.92
CA VAL A 75 10.62 6.85 5.77
C VAL A 75 9.34 6.06 5.45
N GLU A 76 8.60 5.59 6.45
CA GLU A 76 7.36 4.83 6.23
C GLU A 76 6.24 5.74 5.72
N ARG A 77 6.16 6.97 6.23
CA ARG A 77 5.23 8.00 5.72
C ARG A 77 5.52 8.32 4.25
N TRP A 78 6.79 8.51 3.90
CA TRP A 78 7.21 8.80 2.53
C TRP A 78 6.90 7.63 1.59
N PHE A 79 7.20 6.39 1.99
CA PHE A 79 6.84 5.22 1.19
C PHE A 79 5.32 5.07 1.04
N ALA A 80 4.54 5.38 2.07
CA ALA A 80 3.09 5.35 1.99
C ALA A 80 2.57 6.42 1.01
N TRP A 81 3.09 7.65 1.06
CA TRP A 81 2.73 8.68 0.08
C TRP A 81 3.17 8.34 -1.34
N GLU A 82 4.36 7.77 -1.52
CA GLU A 82 4.88 7.44 -2.86
C GLU A 82 4.11 6.27 -3.51
N PHE A 83 3.83 5.21 -2.75
CA PHE A 83 3.28 3.97 -3.31
C PHE A 83 1.79 3.75 -3.03
N LEU A 84 1.21 4.43 -2.04
CA LEU A 84 -0.23 4.37 -1.77
C LEU A 84 -0.94 5.67 -2.17
N CYS A 85 -0.20 6.77 -2.30
CA CYS A 85 -0.65 8.09 -2.76
C CYS A 85 -1.54 8.80 -1.74
N ASP A 86 -1.20 10.06 -1.46
CA ASP A 86 -2.01 10.98 -0.66
C ASP A 86 -3.45 11.06 -1.17
N GLU A 87 -3.63 11.15 -2.49
CA GLU A 87 -4.96 11.16 -3.13
C GLU A 87 -5.86 9.95 -2.80
N ASN A 88 -5.28 8.84 -2.30
CA ASN A 88 -6.03 7.66 -1.86
C ASN A 88 -6.18 7.59 -0.33
N LEU A 89 -5.60 8.49 0.46
CA LEU A 89 -5.68 8.48 1.92
C LEU A 89 -7.12 8.77 2.36
N VAL A 90 -7.74 7.81 3.04
CA VAL A 90 -9.10 7.94 3.58
C VAL A 90 -9.05 8.49 5.00
N ALA A 91 -8.13 7.97 5.82
CA ALA A 91 -7.97 8.40 7.21
C ALA A 91 -6.57 8.10 7.74
N SER A 92 -6.11 8.96 8.64
CA SER A 92 -4.92 8.76 9.47
C SER A 92 -5.33 8.93 10.93
N LYS A 93 -5.28 7.83 11.70
CA LYS A 93 -5.56 7.84 13.15
C LYS A 93 -4.33 7.37 13.90
N GLY A 94 -3.57 8.34 14.43
CA GLY A 94 -2.30 8.08 15.08
C GLY A 94 -1.34 7.34 14.14
N ARG A 95 -0.95 6.13 14.51
CA ARG A 95 -0.01 5.28 13.74
C ARG A 95 -0.71 4.31 12.77
N LEU A 96 -2.03 4.42 12.60
CA LEU A 96 -2.82 3.57 11.71
C LEU A 96 -3.35 4.41 10.54
N TRP A 97 -2.90 4.09 9.34
CA TRP A 97 -3.27 4.83 8.13
C TRP A 97 -4.10 3.94 7.20
N HIS A 98 -5.15 4.49 6.62
CA HIS A 98 -6.07 3.78 5.72
C HIS A 98 -6.10 4.48 4.36
N PHE A 99 -5.76 3.71 3.33
CA PHE A 99 -5.81 4.11 1.94
C PHE A 99 -6.86 3.30 1.18
N ARG A 100 -7.50 3.92 0.19
CA ARG A 100 -8.44 3.26 -0.71
C ARG A 100 -7.96 3.38 -2.14
N ILE A 101 -7.32 2.33 -2.63
CA ILE A 101 -6.73 2.29 -3.97
C ILE A 101 -7.83 2.06 -5.00
N LYS A 102 -8.16 3.13 -5.73
CA LYS A 102 -9.10 3.11 -6.85
C LYS A 102 -8.38 2.72 -8.14
N ASN A 103 -9.10 2.06 -9.04
CA ASN A 103 -8.55 1.64 -10.31
C ASN A 103 -8.35 2.86 -11.23
N LYS A 104 -7.10 3.17 -11.57
CA LYS A 104 -6.76 3.97 -12.75
C LYS A 104 -6.30 3.00 -13.82
N HIS A 105 -7.22 2.60 -14.70
CA HIS A 105 -6.91 1.65 -15.75
C HIS A 105 -5.66 2.11 -16.53
N GLN A 106 -4.65 1.23 -16.59
CA GLN A 106 -3.45 1.37 -17.43
C GLN A 106 -2.39 2.41 -17.00
N SER A 107 -2.52 3.02 -15.82
CA SER A 107 -1.42 3.85 -15.30
C SER A 107 -0.24 2.97 -14.88
N LYS A 108 0.94 3.20 -15.46
CA LYS A 108 2.22 2.65 -14.95
C LYS A 108 2.68 3.34 -13.67
N LEU A 109 2.10 4.51 -13.37
CA LEU A 109 2.45 5.32 -12.20
C LEU A 109 1.58 4.94 -11.01
N PHE A 110 2.18 4.98 -9.82
CA PHE A 110 1.48 4.76 -8.56
C PHE A 110 0.47 5.87 -8.29
N CYS A 111 0.89 7.13 -8.39
CA CYS A 111 0.11 8.33 -8.07
C CYS A 111 -0.13 9.20 -9.31
N SER A 112 -1.15 10.07 -9.30
CA SER A 112 -1.25 11.09 -10.36
C SER A 112 -0.01 11.98 -10.31
N GLN A 113 0.52 12.32 -11.48
CA GLN A 113 1.24 13.57 -11.59
C GLN A 113 0.19 14.68 -11.54
N ASN A 114 -0.12 15.16 -10.33
CA ASN A 114 -0.74 16.48 -10.25
C ASN A 114 0.33 17.44 -10.74
N ALA A 115 0.12 18.01 -11.93
CA ALA A 115 0.86 19.21 -12.32
C ALA A 115 0.63 20.20 -11.18
N ILE A 116 1.70 20.59 -10.50
CA ILE A 116 1.65 21.67 -9.52
C ILE A 116 1.21 22.89 -10.31
N GLN A 117 -0.07 23.23 -10.26
CA GLN A 117 -0.55 24.52 -10.73
C GLN A 117 -0.14 25.51 -9.65
N ILE A 118 1.06 26.07 -9.81
CA ILE A 118 1.47 27.24 -9.06
C ILE A 118 0.54 28.35 -9.55
N LEU A 119 -0.51 28.64 -8.76
CA LEU A 119 -1.27 29.88 -8.87
C LEU A 119 -0.48 31.02 -8.22
#